data_AF-G4ZEZ0-F1
#
_entry.id   AF-G4ZEZ0-F1
#
_cell.length_a   1.000
_cell.length_b   1.000
_cell.length_c   1.000
_cell.angle_alpha   90.00
_cell.angle_beta   90.00
_cell.angle_gamma   90.00
#
_symmetry.space_group_name_H-M   'P 1'
#
loop_
_entity.id
_entity.type
_entity.pdbx_description
1 polymer ?
#
loop_
_entity_poly.entity_id
_entity_poly.type
_entity_poly.pdbx_seq_one_letter_code
_entity_poly.pdbx_strand_id
1 'polypeptide(L)'
;MVSSARLLVLAALALSPARAFFFHFPIVRGDSYSYKGDGDAPEHPETLFQPDDTFTDVTLENWDLSDVARLNLPHSIQKLTLVKCKLTAIPDEVRGLENLRELYDFRWSRLIVF
;
A
#
# COMPACT_ATOMS: atom_id res chain seq x y z
N MET A 1 17.83 6.89 49.16
CA MET A 1 16.63 7.66 48.77
C MET A 1 16.73 7.96 47.27
N VAL A 2 15.78 7.42 46.49
CA VAL A 2 15.11 7.93 45.26
C VAL A 2 15.88 9.00 44.46
N SER A 3 16.08 9.01 43.15
CA SER A 3 15.46 8.39 41.97
C SER A 3 16.37 8.73 40.78
N SER A 4 16.37 7.93 39.73
CA SER A 4 15.97 8.40 38.39
C SER A 4 16.12 7.23 37.43
N ALA A 5 14.99 6.57 37.19
CA ALA A 5 14.84 5.54 36.18
C ALA A 5 15.23 6.12 34.82
N ARG A 6 16.21 5.47 34.18
CA ARG A 6 16.55 5.69 32.78
C ARG A 6 15.32 5.37 31.94
N LEU A 7 14.83 6.37 31.21
CA LEU A 7 13.77 6.23 30.23
C LEU A 7 14.31 5.43 29.04
N LEU A 8 14.23 4.09 29.13
CA LEU A 8 14.46 3.21 27.99
C LEU A 8 13.18 3.23 27.15
N VAL A 9 13.14 4.11 26.15
CA VAL A 9 12.19 3.98 25.05
C VAL A 9 12.62 2.78 24.22
N LEU A 10 12.14 1.60 24.61
CA LEU A 10 12.13 0.40 23.78
C LEU A 10 11.14 0.66 22.64
N ALA A 11 11.63 1.25 21.55
CA ALA A 11 10.91 1.24 20.29
C ALA A 11 10.70 -0.22 19.91
N ALA A 12 9.44 -0.64 19.91
CA ALA A 12 9.02 -1.99 19.59
C ALA A 12 9.61 -2.40 18.24
N LEU A 13 10.43 -3.44 18.25
CA LEU A 13 10.67 -4.27 17.07
C LEU A 13 9.32 -4.82 16.66
N ALA A 14 8.61 -4.12 15.79
CA ALA A 14 7.53 -4.69 15.04
C ALA A 14 8.16 -5.82 14.22
N LEU A 15 8.03 -7.06 14.72
CA LEU A 15 8.11 -8.25 13.89
C LEU A 15 7.02 -8.08 12.84
N SER A 16 7.36 -7.50 11.69
CA SER A 16 6.54 -7.71 10.51
C SER A 16 6.58 -9.21 10.23
N PRO A 17 5.43 -9.89 10.13
CA PRO A 17 5.42 -11.29 9.73
C PRO A 17 6.14 -11.38 8.40
N ALA A 18 7.21 -12.19 8.37
CA ALA A 18 7.92 -12.51 7.15
C ALA A 18 6.92 -13.07 6.14
N ARG A 19 6.52 -12.23 5.18
CA ARG A 19 5.58 -12.53 4.12
C ARG A 19 6.23 -13.56 3.20
N ALA A 20 5.97 -14.85 3.40
CA ALA A 20 6.40 -15.89 2.47
C ALA A 20 5.46 -15.88 1.24
N PHE A 21 5.77 -15.08 0.23
CA PHE A 21 5.14 -15.15 -1.09
C PHE A 21 6.24 -15.29 -2.15
N PHE A 22 6.11 -16.30 -3.00
CA PHE A 22 7.08 -16.57 -4.05
C PHE A 22 6.88 -15.58 -5.20
N PHE A 23 8.00 -14.93 -5.58
CA PHE A 23 8.21 -13.95 -6.65
C PHE A 23 7.79 -12.49 -6.33
N HIS A 24 8.83 -11.69 -6.05
CA HIS A 24 8.87 -10.28 -5.66
C HIS A 24 8.20 -9.94 -4.32
N PHE A 25 9.01 -9.52 -3.34
CA PHE A 25 8.50 -8.99 -2.07
C PHE A 25 8.20 -7.50 -2.22
N PRO A 26 7.16 -6.98 -1.54
CA PRO A 26 6.96 -5.55 -1.45
C PRO A 26 8.13 -4.89 -0.72
N ILE A 27 8.55 -3.74 -1.23
CA ILE A 27 9.57 -2.89 -0.64
C ILE A 27 8.85 -1.92 0.30
N VAL A 28 9.11 -2.07 1.60
CA VAL A 28 8.56 -1.18 2.63
C VAL A 28 9.66 -0.27 3.16
N ARG A 29 9.43 1.04 3.15
CA ARG A 29 10.34 2.07 3.68
C ARG A 29 9.57 3.06 4.54
N GLY A 30 9.56 2.83 5.85
CA GLY A 30 8.72 3.59 6.77
C GLY A 30 7.25 3.39 6.40
N ASP A 31 6.56 4.50 6.09
CA ASP A 31 5.14 4.50 5.74
C ASP A 31 4.90 4.33 4.23
N SER A 32 5.96 4.10 3.46
CA SER A 32 5.88 3.84 2.02
C SER A 32 5.90 2.35 1.73
N TYR A 33 4.95 1.90 0.89
CA TYR A 33 4.80 0.54 0.41
C TYR A 33 4.92 0.55 -1.11
N SER A 34 5.86 -0.21 -1.67
CA SER A 34 6.04 -0.36 -3.12
C SER A 34 6.01 -1.82 -3.52
N TYR A 35 5.11 -2.22 -4.41
CA TYR A 35 5.02 -3.60 -4.87
C TYR A 35 4.95 -3.73 -6.38
N LYS A 36 5.92 -4.45 -6.92
CA LYS A 36 6.08 -4.68 -8.36
C LYS A 36 5.62 -6.09 -8.73
N GLY A 37 4.62 -6.17 -9.59
CA GLY A 37 4.12 -7.38 -10.22
C GLY A 37 4.85 -7.74 -11.49
N ASP A 38 4.51 -8.92 -11.98
CA ASP A 38 4.97 -9.52 -13.23
C ASP A 38 4.10 -9.16 -14.44
N GLY A 39 2.94 -8.55 -14.22
CA GLY A 39 1.99 -8.14 -15.25
C GLY A 39 0.71 -8.97 -15.25
N ASP A 40 0.65 -9.99 -14.38
CA ASP A 40 -0.53 -10.81 -14.12
C ASP A 40 -1.37 -10.23 -12.98
N ALA A 41 -2.54 -10.82 -12.78
CA ALA A 41 -3.40 -10.45 -11.66
C ALA A 41 -2.80 -10.97 -10.35
N PRO A 42 -2.85 -10.19 -9.26
CA PRO A 42 -2.48 -10.71 -7.95
C PRO A 42 -3.36 -11.92 -7.63
N GLU A 43 -2.75 -13.02 -7.17
CA GLU A 43 -3.50 -14.24 -6.81
C GLU A 43 -4.47 -13.99 -5.65
N HIS A 44 -4.08 -13.13 -4.71
CA HIS A 44 -4.83 -12.78 -3.51
C HIS A 44 -4.84 -11.25 -3.27
N PRO A 45 -5.57 -10.47 -4.09
CA PRO A 45 -5.59 -9.01 -4.01
C PRO A 45 -6.05 -8.48 -2.65
N GLU A 46 -6.96 -9.19 -1.99
CA GLU A 46 -7.49 -8.85 -0.67
C GLU A 46 -6.46 -8.95 0.45
N THR A 47 -5.34 -9.63 0.22
CA THR A 47 -4.27 -9.83 1.20
C THR A 47 -3.06 -8.92 0.98
N LEU A 48 -3.09 -8.08 -0.06
CA LEU A 48 -2.00 -7.15 -0.37
C LEU A 48 -1.71 -6.21 0.81
N PHE A 49 -2.79 -5.74 1.43
CA PHE A 49 -2.78 -4.87 2.61
C PHE A 49 -3.58 -5.51 3.74
N GLN A 50 -3.05 -5.41 4.95
CA GLN A 50 -3.74 -5.82 6.16
C GLN A 50 -4.64 -4.69 6.66
N PRO A 51 -5.71 -5.00 7.42
CA PRO A 51 -6.61 -3.99 7.97
C PRO A 51 -5.94 -2.96 8.90
N ASP A 52 -4.81 -3.32 9.48
CA ASP A 52 -4.00 -2.51 10.38
C ASP A 52 -2.81 -1.81 9.69
N ASP A 53 -2.62 -2.03 8.39
CA ASP A 53 -1.60 -1.32 7.63
C ASP A 53 -1.92 0.19 7.63
N THR A 54 -0.91 1.01 7.91
CA THR A 54 -1.04 2.47 8.04
C THR A 54 -0.21 3.22 7.01
N PHE A 55 0.06 2.58 5.86
CA PHE A 55 0.84 3.18 4.79
C PHE A 55 0.18 4.46 4.27
N THR A 56 1.00 5.50 4.11
CA THR A 56 0.56 6.80 3.60
C THR A 56 0.92 6.98 2.13
N ASP A 57 1.95 6.28 1.67
CA ASP A 57 2.45 6.28 0.30
C ASP A 57 2.45 4.85 -0.25
N VAL A 58 1.64 4.58 -1.26
CA VAL A 58 1.50 3.25 -1.85
C VAL A 58 1.80 3.32 -3.34
N THR A 59 2.73 2.49 -3.79
CA THR A 59 3.09 2.33 -5.21
C THR A 59 2.86 0.89 -5.65
N LEU A 60 2.00 0.69 -6.64
CA LEU A 60 1.81 -0.60 -7.31
C LEU A 60 2.33 -0.48 -8.74
N GLU A 61 3.21 -1.39 -9.14
CA GLU A 61 3.80 -1.40 -10.48
C GLU A 61 3.47 -2.72 -11.19
N ASN A 62 3.02 -2.65 -12.45
CA ASN A 62 2.91 -3.79 -13.36
C ASN A 62 2.01 -4.91 -12.84
N TRP A 63 0.79 -4.57 -12.42
CA TRP A 63 -0.25 -5.53 -12.00
C TRP A 63 -1.45 -5.53 -12.95
N ASP A 64 -2.05 -6.69 -13.19
CA ASP A 64 -3.36 -6.78 -13.83
C ASP A 64 -4.48 -6.65 -12.77
N LEU A 65 -4.99 -5.44 -12.60
CA LEU A 65 -6.08 -5.15 -11.66
C LEU A 65 -7.42 -4.98 -12.39
N SER A 66 -7.54 -5.52 -13.61
CA SER A 66 -8.71 -5.30 -14.47
C SER A 66 -9.96 -6.00 -13.96
N ASP A 67 -9.78 -7.14 -13.28
CA ASP A 67 -10.82 -7.96 -12.66
C ASP A 67 -10.75 -7.96 -11.12
N VAL A 68 -9.89 -7.11 -10.55
CA VAL A 68 -9.75 -7.00 -9.10
C VAL A 68 -10.83 -6.08 -8.55
N ALA A 69 -11.85 -6.68 -7.97
CA ALA A 69 -12.97 -5.95 -7.37
C ALA A 69 -12.56 -5.18 -6.10
N ARG A 70 -11.62 -5.73 -5.32
CA ARG A 70 -11.22 -5.18 -4.02
C ARG A 70 -9.73 -5.34 -3.75
N LEU A 71 -9.08 -4.27 -3.31
CA LEU A 71 -7.65 -4.25 -2.96
C LEU A 71 -7.41 -4.09 -1.46
N ASN A 72 -8.46 -3.82 -0.67
CA ASN A 72 -8.35 -3.55 0.77
C ASN A 72 -7.35 -2.42 1.10
N LEU A 73 -7.39 -1.34 0.31
CA LEU A 73 -6.47 -0.21 0.45
C LEU A 73 -6.59 0.43 1.85
N PRO A 74 -5.46 0.67 2.56
CA PRO A 74 -5.51 1.31 3.87
C PRO A 74 -6.08 2.74 3.80
N HIS A 75 -6.94 3.08 4.76
CA HIS A 75 -7.64 4.37 4.80
C HIS A 75 -6.69 5.55 5.12
N SER A 76 -5.46 5.27 5.54
CA SER A 76 -4.39 6.24 5.81
C SER A 76 -3.67 6.73 4.55
N ILE A 77 -3.93 6.13 3.38
CA ILE A 77 -3.24 6.50 2.15
C ILE A 77 -3.51 7.96 1.82
N GLN A 78 -2.42 8.70 1.66
CA GLN A 78 -2.40 10.07 1.16
C GLN A 78 -1.97 10.11 -0.30
N LYS A 79 -1.12 9.17 -0.71
CA LYS A 79 -0.56 9.08 -2.04
C LYS A 79 -0.67 7.66 -2.58
N LEU A 80 -1.40 7.51 -3.68
CA LEU A 80 -1.52 6.25 -4.41
C LEU A 80 -0.93 6.40 -5.80
N THR A 81 0.06 5.57 -6.12
CA THR A 81 0.74 5.56 -7.41
C THR A 81 0.54 4.22 -8.09
N LEU A 82 -0.12 4.22 -9.24
CA LEU A 82 -0.43 3.04 -10.05
C LEU A 82 0.34 3.14 -11.36
N VAL A 83 1.41 2.36 -11.48
CA VAL A 83 2.29 2.34 -12.65
C VAL A 83 2.03 1.08 -13.45
N LYS A 84 1.64 1.20 -14.73
CA LYS A 84 1.34 0.03 -15.60
C LYS A 84 0.35 -0.96 -14.98
N CYS A 85 -0.51 -0.50 -14.09
CA CYS A 85 -1.58 -1.32 -13.54
C CYS A 85 -2.75 -1.28 -14.51
N LYS A 86 -3.13 -2.43 -15.08
CA LYS A 86 -4.33 -2.50 -15.92
C LYS A 86 -5.53 -2.39 -14.99
N LEU A 87 -6.29 -1.31 -15.00
CA LEU A 87 -7.64 -1.33 -14.43
C LEU A 87 -8.69 -1.17 -15.53
N THR A 88 -9.93 -1.51 -15.24
CA THR A 88 -11.06 -1.21 -16.13
C THR A 88 -11.75 0.08 -15.67
N ALA A 89 -11.81 0.30 -14.36
CA ALA A 89 -12.34 1.50 -13.72
C ALA A 89 -11.50 1.86 -12.48
N ILE A 90 -11.68 3.08 -11.95
CA ILE A 90 -11.18 3.41 -10.61
C ILE A 90 -12.13 2.71 -9.61
N PRO A 91 -11.64 1.78 -8.77
CA PRO A 91 -12.49 1.09 -7.82
C PRO A 91 -13.09 2.08 -6.81
N ASP A 92 -14.34 1.83 -6.39
CA ASP A 92 -15.03 2.68 -5.40
C ASP A 92 -14.27 2.79 -4.08
N GLU A 93 -13.41 1.82 -3.78
CA GLU A 93 -12.50 1.84 -2.63
C GLU A 93 -11.55 3.04 -2.68
N VAL A 94 -11.02 3.40 -3.85
CA VAL A 94 -10.19 4.61 -4.00
C VAL A 94 -11.02 5.88 -3.79
N ARG A 95 -12.32 5.85 -4.12
CA ARG A 95 -13.25 6.97 -3.85
C ARG A 95 -13.62 7.07 -2.37
N GLY A 96 -13.49 5.98 -1.61
CA GLY A 96 -13.71 5.93 -0.16
C GLY A 96 -12.50 6.37 0.67
N LEU A 97 -11.34 6.63 0.05
CA LEU A 97 -10.15 7.10 0.75
C LEU A 97 -10.26 8.61 1.04
N GLU A 98 -10.79 8.96 2.21
CA GLU A 98 -10.99 10.35 2.65
C GLU A 98 -9.66 11.14 2.81
N ASN A 99 -8.55 10.44 3.04
CA ASN A 99 -7.24 11.04 3.23
C ASN A 99 -6.41 11.15 1.94
N LEU A 100 -6.91 10.63 0.82
CA LEU A 100 -6.20 10.61 -0.45
C LEU A 100 -6.05 12.03 -0.99
N ARG A 101 -4.80 12.45 -1.19
CA ARG A 101 -4.46 13.77 -1.76
C ARG A 101 -4.00 13.64 -3.19
N GLU A 102 -3.23 12.59 -3.48
CA GLU A 102 -2.59 12.38 -4.77
C GLU A 102 -2.91 10.97 -5.29
N LEU A 103 -3.46 10.89 -6.49
CA LEU A 103 -3.59 9.65 -7.26
C LEU A 103 -2.87 9.81 -8.60
N TYR A 104 -1.82 9.01 -8.79
CA TYR A 104 -1.11 8.90 -10.06
C TYR A 104 -1.54 7.63 -10.76
N ASP A 105 -2.13 7.75 -11.95
CA ASP A 105 -2.41 6.61 -12.83
C ASP A 105 -1.72 6.80 -14.18
N PHE A 106 -0.74 5.96 -14.45
CA PHE A 106 0.04 5.99 -15.70
C PHE A 106 -0.74 5.50 -16.92
N ARG A 107 -1.95 4.93 -16.80
CA ARG A 107 -2.81 4.64 -17.97
C ARG A 107 -3.29 5.91 -18.66
N TRP A 108 -3.49 6.99 -17.91
CA TRP A 108 -4.05 8.24 -18.44
C TRP A 108 -3.00 9.33 -18.66
N SER A 109 -1.74 9.10 -18.29
CA SER A 109 -0.74 10.18 -18.14
C SER A 109 -1.33 11.38 -17.35
N ARG A 110 -2.21 11.09 -16.37
CA ARG A 110 -3.02 12.10 -15.69
C ARG A 110 -2.88 11.95 -14.19
N LEU A 111 -2.40 13.01 -13.55
CA LEU A 111 -2.48 13.19 -12.11
C LEU A 111 -3.93 13.56 -11.74
N ILE A 112 -4.54 12.79 -10.84
CA ILE A 112 -5.83 13.14 -10.25
C ILE A 112 -5.54 13.60 -8.82
N VAL A 113 -5.82 14.86 -8.56
CA VAL A 113 -5.74 15.47 -7.22
C VAL A 113 -7.16 15.52 -6.68
N PHE A 114 -7.36 15.07 -5.45
CA PHE A 114 -8.66 15.02 -4.78
C PHE A 114 -8.86 16.24 -3.87
#